data_AF-A0A349LVN2-F1
#
_entry.id   AF-A0A349LVN2-F1
#
_cell.length_a   1.000
_cell.length_b   1.000
_cell.length_c   1.000
_cell.angle_alpha   90.00
_cell.angle_beta   90.00
_cell.angle_gamma   90.00
#
_symmetry.space_group_name_H-M   'P 1'
#
loop_
_entity.id
_entity.type
_entity.pdbx_description
1 polymer ?
#
loop_
_entity_poly.entity_id
_entity_poly.type
_entity_poly.pdbx_seq_one_letter_code
_entity_poly.pdbx_strand_id
1 'polypeptide(L)'
;MKITLSPVAYNRNSIISVTGNTVTVDGQVYDLSALPDNSQCDAEFPATGLIKKVNGVIEVTIVYFYDSALADPIQPTSVDAYKFDISEGVVPSPIIWKPLAQDGGHDA
;
A
#
# COMPACT_ATOMS: atom_id res chain seq x y z
N MET A 1 -5.15 8.46 -8.03
CA MET A 1 -3.76 7.95 -8.12
C MET A 1 -3.85 6.44 -8.09
N LYS A 2 -3.07 5.75 -8.92
CA LYS A 2 -3.04 4.29 -8.91
C LYS A 2 -1.84 3.81 -8.11
N ILE A 3 -2.10 3.13 -7.00
CA ILE A 3 -1.07 2.55 -6.15
C ILE A 3 -1.16 1.03 -6.21
N THR A 4 -0.02 0.37 -6.41
CA THR A 4 0.14 -1.07 -6.24
C THR A 4 0.93 -1.32 -4.98
N LEU A 5 0.41 -2.12 -4.06
CA LEU A 5 1.12 -2.51 -2.85
C LEU A 5 1.91 -3.80 -3.11
N SER A 6 3.21 -3.76 -2.83
CA SER A 6 4.09 -4.93 -2.88
C SER A 6 4.27 -5.46 -1.47
N PRO A 7 3.51 -6.48 -1.04
CA PRO A 7 3.52 -6.95 0.34
C PRO A 7 4.85 -7.62 0.69
N VAL A 8 5.40 -7.26 1.84
CA VAL A 8 6.61 -7.87 2.39
C VAL A 8 6.36 -8.28 3.84
N ALA A 9 6.51 -9.58 4.10
CA ALA A 9 6.37 -10.14 5.44
C ALA A 9 7.39 -9.51 6.40
N TYR A 10 6.90 -9.00 7.52
CA TYR A 10 7.71 -8.35 8.55
C TYR A 10 7.05 -8.50 9.93
N ASN A 11 7.48 -7.69 10.90
CA ASN A 11 6.94 -7.63 12.28
C ASN A 11 6.17 -6.33 12.57
N ARG A 12 5.77 -5.58 11.53
CA ARG A 12 4.99 -4.35 11.64
C ARG A 12 4.14 -4.13 10.40
N ASN A 13 3.09 -3.33 10.56
CA ASN A 13 2.23 -2.90 9.44
C ASN A 13 2.66 -1.51 8.96
N SER A 14 2.78 -1.34 7.65
CA SER A 14 2.93 -0.02 7.05
C SER A 14 1.58 0.71 7.03
N ILE A 15 1.64 2.04 7.19
CA ILE A 15 0.50 2.93 6.99
C ILE A 15 0.80 3.78 5.77
N ILE A 16 -0.09 3.73 4.78
CA ILE A 16 0.05 4.48 3.53
C ILE A 16 -1.18 5.36 3.36
N SER A 17 -0.99 6.63 3.05
CA SER A 17 -2.08 7.55 2.69
C SER A 17 -1.70 8.39 1.48
N VAL A 18 -2.72 8.82 0.74
CA VAL A 18 -2.58 9.66 -0.45
C VAL A 18 -3.29 10.98 -0.22
N THR A 19 -2.72 12.06 -0.73
CA THR A 19 -3.37 13.37 -0.82
C THR A 19 -2.99 13.99 -2.17
N GLY A 20 -3.87 13.87 -3.16
CA GLY A 20 -3.58 14.33 -4.52
C GLY A 20 -2.42 13.57 -5.14
N ASN A 21 -1.30 14.27 -5.40
CA ASN A 21 -0.06 13.69 -5.96
C ASN A 21 0.99 13.36 -4.88
N THR A 22 0.64 13.50 -3.61
CA THR A 22 1.52 13.22 -2.49
C THR A 22 1.17 11.87 -1.88
N VAL A 23 2.18 11.05 -1.62
CA VAL A 23 2.03 9.79 -0.88
C VAL A 23 2.75 9.93 0.45
N THR A 24 2.11 9.49 1.54
CA THR A 24 2.74 9.38 2.85
C THR A 24 2.87 7.91 3.22
N VAL A 25 4.06 7.46 3.56
CA VAL A 25 4.36 6.08 4.00
C VAL A 25 5.02 6.14 5.37
N ASP A 26 4.39 5.55 6.39
CA ASP A 26 4.89 5.51 7.77
C ASP A 26 5.27 6.91 8.32
N GLY A 27 4.52 7.93 7.90
CA GLY A 27 4.74 9.34 8.28
C GLY A 27 5.76 10.09 7.42
N GLN A 28 6.46 9.42 6.49
CA GLN A 28 7.33 10.08 5.52
C GLN A 28 6.55 10.50 4.27
N VAL A 29 6.75 11.74 3.84
CA VAL A 29 6.01 12.38 2.75
C VAL A 29 6.82 12.36 1.46
N TYR A 30 6.21 11.91 0.37
CA TYR A 30 6.77 11.84 -0.98
C TYR A 30 5.89 12.65 -1.92
N ASP A 31 6.38 13.79 -2.38
CA ASP A 31 5.70 14.64 -3.35
C ASP A 31 6.08 14.23 -4.78
N LEU A 32 5.11 13.75 -5.55
CA LEU A 32 5.27 13.33 -6.93
C LEU A 32 4.71 14.36 -7.92
N SER A 33 4.33 15.55 -7.45
CA SER A 33 3.77 16.62 -8.29
C SER A 33 4.75 17.12 -9.35
N ALA A 34 6.05 17.02 -9.10
CA ALA A 34 7.11 17.43 -10.01
C ALA A 34 7.23 16.52 -11.24
N LEU A 35 6.65 15.32 -11.23
CA LEU A 35 6.70 14.39 -12.36
C LEU A 35 5.83 14.93 -13.51
N PRO A 36 6.42 15.22 -14.69
CA PRO A 36 5.65 15.70 -15.84
C PRO A 36 4.66 14.64 -16.34
N ASP A 37 3.59 15.09 -16.98
CA ASP A 37 2.67 14.17 -17.65
C ASP A 37 3.36 13.41 -18.78
N ASN A 38 3.02 12.13 -18.92
CA ASN A 38 3.60 11.19 -19.88
C ASN A 38 5.11 10.95 -19.69
N SER A 39 5.57 11.03 -18.44
CA SER A 39 6.96 10.75 -18.05
C SER A 39 7.05 9.64 -17.01
N GLN A 40 8.28 9.21 -16.75
CA GLN A 40 8.60 8.23 -15.73
C GLN A 40 9.94 8.56 -15.07
N CYS A 41 10.10 8.14 -13.83
CA CYS A 41 11.37 8.17 -13.12
C CYS A 41 11.59 6.85 -12.38
N ASP A 42 12.85 6.56 -12.07
CA ASP A 42 13.20 5.46 -11.17
C ASP A 42 12.63 5.72 -9.78
N ALA A 43 12.09 4.67 -9.17
CA ALA A 43 11.58 4.73 -7.82
C ALA A 43 12.71 4.57 -6.79
N GLU A 44 12.61 5.31 -5.70
CA GLU A 44 13.42 5.08 -4.50
C GLU A 44 12.55 4.50 -3.39
N PHE A 45 13.17 3.71 -2.50
CA PHE A 45 12.48 3.11 -1.38
C PHE A 45 11.73 4.17 -0.56
N PRO A 46 10.45 3.96 -0.22
CA PRO A 46 9.70 2.70 -0.24
C PRO A 46 9.00 2.37 -1.57
N ALA A 47 9.07 3.24 -2.58
CA ALA A 47 8.60 2.90 -3.92
C ALA A 47 9.59 1.95 -4.63
N THR A 48 9.10 1.17 -5.59
CA THR A 48 9.92 0.21 -6.35
C THR A 48 9.59 0.24 -7.83
N GLY A 49 10.59 -0.10 -8.65
CA GLY A 49 10.46 -0.10 -10.11
C GLY A 49 10.42 1.31 -10.67
N LEU A 50 9.36 1.63 -11.43
CA LEU A 50 9.18 2.91 -12.09
C LEU A 50 7.95 3.61 -11.55
N ILE A 51 8.08 4.90 -11.26
CA ILE A 51 6.95 5.80 -11.03
C ILE A 51 6.60 6.43 -12.36
N LYS A 52 5.33 6.33 -12.77
CA LYS A 52 4.85 6.84 -14.06
C LYS A 52 3.75 7.85 -13.84
N LYS A 53 3.67 8.84 -14.71
CA LYS A 53 2.49 9.71 -14.80
C LYS A 53 1.95 9.65 -16.21
N VAL A 54 0.74 9.14 -16.38
CA VAL A 54 0.11 8.97 -17.69
C VAL A 54 -1.26 9.64 -17.65
N ASN A 55 -1.49 10.60 -18.55
CA ASN A 55 -2.74 11.38 -18.61
C ASN A 55 -3.15 11.98 -17.25
N GLY A 56 -2.21 12.62 -16.54
CA GLY A 56 -2.44 13.19 -15.22
C GLY A 56 -2.55 12.19 -14.06
N VAL A 57 -2.52 10.87 -14.31
CA VAL A 57 -2.62 9.84 -13.27
C VAL A 57 -1.25 9.28 -12.95
N ILE A 58 -0.86 9.39 -11.69
CA ILE A 58 0.37 8.76 -11.17
C ILE A 58 0.11 7.28 -10.89
N GLU A 59 0.99 6.42 -11.40
CA GLU A 59 1.06 4.99 -11.15
C GLU A 59 2.35 4.67 -10.41
N VAL A 60 2.24 4.08 -9.22
CA VAL A 60 3.39 3.79 -8.33
C VAL A 60 3.22 2.44 -7.65
N THR A 61 4.33 1.73 -7.45
CA THR A 61 4.37 0.50 -6.63
C THR A 61 5.11 0.78 -5.34
N ILE A 62 4.51 0.49 -4.19
CA ILE A 62 5.06 0.78 -2.87
C ILE A 62 5.21 -0.51 -2.06
N VAL A 63 6.36 -0.68 -1.41
CA VAL A 63 6.58 -1.76 -0.44
C VAL A 63 5.64 -1.58 0.74
N TYR A 64 4.84 -2.59 1.02
CA TYR A 64 3.91 -2.63 2.13
C TYR A 64 4.35 -3.69 3.13
N PHE A 65 4.91 -3.28 4.27
CA PHE A 65 5.22 -4.22 5.32
C PHE A 65 3.94 -4.65 6.04
N TYR A 66 3.86 -5.94 6.34
CA TYR A 66 2.76 -6.48 7.13
C TYR A 66 3.28 -7.45 8.19
N ASP A 67 2.61 -7.47 9.34
CA ASP A 67 2.89 -8.41 10.41
C ASP A 67 2.43 -9.82 10.01
N SER A 68 3.40 -10.62 9.56
CA SER A 68 3.14 -11.99 9.12
C SER A 68 2.68 -12.93 10.25
N ALA A 69 2.88 -12.56 11.52
CA ALA A 69 2.36 -13.34 12.64
C ALA A 69 0.82 -13.24 12.72
N LEU A 70 0.26 -12.10 12.31
CA LEU A 70 -1.18 -11.82 12.34
C LEU A 70 -1.90 -12.12 11.02
N ALA A 71 -1.15 -12.20 9.91
CA ALA A 71 -1.70 -12.47 8.58
C ALA A 71 -2.19 -13.92 8.43
N ASP A 72 -3.27 -14.11 7.68
CA ASP A 72 -3.73 -15.43 7.26
C ASP A 72 -2.68 -16.08 6.33
N PRO A 73 -2.36 -17.38 6.46
CA PRO A 73 -1.43 -18.04 5.55
C PRO A 73 -1.93 -18.08 4.09
N ILE A 74 -3.23 -17.94 3.85
CA ILE A 74 -3.86 -17.93 2.54
C ILE A 74 -4.11 -16.47 2.14
N GLN A 75 -3.19 -15.90 1.36
CA GLN A 75 -3.31 -14.55 0.81
C GLN A 75 -3.79 -14.57 -0.65
N PRO A 76 -4.35 -13.44 -1.15
CA PRO A 76 -4.69 -13.30 -2.55
C PRO A 76 -3.46 -13.49 -3.45
N THR A 77 -3.60 -14.30 -4.50
CA THR A 77 -2.56 -14.48 -5.52
C THR A 77 -2.76 -13.58 -6.74
N SER A 78 -3.94 -12.97 -6.87
CA SER A 78 -4.23 -12.00 -7.94
C SER A 78 -3.56 -10.66 -7.63
N VAL A 79 -2.86 -10.11 -8.62
CA VAL A 79 -2.26 -8.78 -8.55
C VAL A 79 -3.29 -7.68 -8.30
N ASP A 80 -4.54 -7.87 -8.71
CA ASP A 80 -5.58 -6.84 -8.58
C ASP A 80 -6.03 -6.64 -7.13
N ALA A 81 -5.83 -7.63 -6.26
CA ALA A 81 -6.08 -7.48 -4.82
C ALA A 81 -5.14 -6.46 -4.14
N TYR A 82 -4.05 -6.09 -4.83
CA TYR A 82 -3.02 -5.18 -4.33
C TYR A 82 -3.04 -3.83 -5.05
N LYS A 83 -3.98 -3.60 -5.98
CA LYS A 83 -4.10 -2.35 -6.72
C LYS A 83 -5.25 -1.50 -6.19
N PHE A 84 -4.99 -0.22 -5.98
CA PHE A 84 -5.97 0.73 -5.50
C PHE A 84 -5.98 1.98 -6.37
N ASP A 85 -7.17 2.47 -6.69
CA ASP A 85 -7.35 3.81 -7.26
C ASP A 85 -7.92 4.72 -6.17
N ILE A 86 -7.08 5.61 -5.66
CA ILE A 86 -7.39 6.50 -4.55
C ILE A 86 -6.84 7.90 -4.85
N SER A 87 -7.66 8.92 -4.66
CA SER A 87 -7.25 10.32 -4.80
C SER A 87 -6.89 10.95 -3.46
N GLU A 88 -7.48 10.46 -2.38
CA GLU A 88 -7.29 10.98 -1.03
C GLU A 88 -7.64 9.92 0.03
N GLY A 89 -6.91 9.91 1.14
CA GLY A 89 -7.18 9.07 2.31
C GLY A 89 -6.18 7.93 2.51
N VAL A 90 -6.47 7.08 3.50
CA VAL A 90 -5.65 5.91 3.83
C VAL A 90 -5.87 4.82 2.79
N VAL A 91 -4.78 4.25 2.29
CA VAL A 91 -4.82 3.10 1.38
C VAL A 91 -5.18 1.85 2.19
N PRO A 92 -6.24 1.11 1.82
CA PRO A 92 -6.63 -0.10 2.54
C PRO A 92 -5.52 -1.14 2.57
N SER A 93 -5.47 -1.93 3.65
CA SER A 93 -4.56 -3.08 3.70
C SER A 93 -5.04 -4.17 2.72
N PRO A 94 -4.15 -4.71 1.87
CA PRO A 94 -4.50 -5.81 0.97
C PRO A 94 -4.40 -7.18 1.66
N ILE A 95 -3.91 -7.22 2.90
CA ILE A 95 -3.62 -8.45 3.63
C ILE A 95 -4.87 -8.97 4.31
N ILE A 96 -5.14 -10.25 4.11
CA ILE A 96 -6.16 -10.98 4.87
C ILE A 96 -5.57 -11.28 6.24
N TRP A 97 -6.24 -10.85 7.30
CA TRP A 97 -5.81 -11.09 8.67
C TRP A 97 -6.47 -12.34 9.24
N LYS A 98 -5.77 -13.05 10.12
CA LYS A 98 -6.37 -14.11 10.92
C LYS A 98 -7.56 -13.54 11.69
N PRO A 99 -8.62 -14.34 11.93
CA PRO A 99 -9.68 -13.95 12.85
C PRO A 99 -9.07 -13.56 14.19
N LEU A 100 -9.48 -12.41 14.73
CA LEU A 100 -9.20 -12.10 16.13
C LEU A 100 -9.80 -13.23 16.95
N ALA A 101 -9.00 -13.87 17.81
CA ALA A 101 -9.51 -14.89 18.71
C ALA A 101 -10.68 -14.26 19.48
N GLN A 102 -11.90 -14.77 19.25
CA GLN A 102 -13.04 -14.35 20.06
C GLN A 102 -12.74 -14.84 21.46
N ASP A 103 -12.51 -13.89 22.37
CA ASP A 103 -12.37 -14.18 23.79
C ASP A 103 -13.63 -14.93 24.18
N GLY A 104 -13.48 -16.23 24.44
CA GLY A 104 -14.59 -17.10 24.78
C GLY A 104 -15.11 -16.63 26.13
N GLY A 105 -16.13 -15.77 26.09
CA GLY A 105 -16.92 -15.37 27.24
C GLY A 105 -17.47 -16.63 27.88
N HIS A 106 -16.74 -17.13 28.89
CA HIS A 106 -17.22 -18.13 29.81
C HIS A 106 -18.21 -17.39 30.71
N ASP A 107 -19.47 -17.31 30.27
CA ASP A 107 -20.57 -16.95 31.17
C ASP A 107 -20.57 -17.98 32.32
N ALA A 108 -20.38 -17.44 33.52
CA ALA A 108 -20.31 -18.16 34.79
C ALA A 108 -21.69 -18.61 35.29
#